data_AF-A0A5C7HMS8-F1
#
_entry.id   AF-A0A5C7HMS8-F1
#
_cell.length_a   1.000
_cell.length_b   1.000
_cell.length_c   1.000
_cell.angle_alpha   90.00
_cell.angle_beta   90.00
_cell.angle_gamma   90.00
#
_symmetry.space_group_name_H-M   'P 1'
#
loop_
_entity.id
_entity.type
_entity.pdbx_description
1 polymer ?
#
loop_
_entity_poly.entity_id
_entity_poly.type
_entity_poly.pdbx_seq_one_letter_code
_entity_poly.pdbx_strand_id
1 'polypeptide(L)'
;MAFNRKVAARVEEQTRGHGKQRSHTKRSKSKGSFIDALEARITGLEDTLSRICNRKAMKVENFLFGLEQYFEANGVRDDATRITNAPTFLLESAQLWWRLKHGDSINPITTWDEFKRELKK
;
A
#
# COMPACT_ATOMS: atom_id res chain seq x y z
N MET A 1 52.48 -84.49 -17.88
CA MET A 1 51.48 -83.69 -17.15
C MET A 1 50.75 -82.78 -18.15
N ALA A 2 49.42 -82.97 -18.25
CA ALA A 2 48.36 -82.14 -18.85
C ALA A 2 48.60 -81.53 -20.27
N PHE A 3 48.13 -82.15 -21.35
CA PHE A 3 46.76 -82.21 -21.91
C PHE A 3 46.35 -80.97 -22.73
N ASN A 4 46.35 -81.20 -24.04
CA ASN A 4 45.92 -80.36 -25.15
C ASN A 4 44.42 -80.01 -25.12
N ARG A 5 44.05 -78.88 -25.76
CA ARG A 5 43.03 -78.73 -26.85
C ARG A 5 42.39 -77.32 -26.77
N LYS A 6 42.46 -76.50 -27.82
CA LYS A 6 41.61 -76.51 -29.04
C LYS A 6 40.16 -76.16 -28.64
N VAL A 7 39.40 -75.19 -29.17
CA VAL A 7 39.47 -74.28 -30.32
C VAL A 7 38.18 -73.42 -30.28
N ALA A 8 38.24 -72.23 -30.88
CA ALA A 8 37.17 -71.42 -31.51
C ALA A 8 35.78 -71.18 -30.87
N ALA A 9 35.32 -69.93 -31.05
CA ALA A 9 33.99 -69.48 -31.54
C ALA A 9 33.78 -68.04 -31.01
N ARG A 10 33.77 -66.98 -31.80
CA ARG A 10 32.74 -66.49 -32.76
C ARG A 10 31.31 -66.68 -32.26
N VAL A 11 30.72 -65.60 -31.72
CA VAL A 11 29.27 -65.24 -31.67
C VAL A 11 29.27 -63.74 -31.34
N GLU A 12 29.09 -62.80 -32.28
CA GLU A 12 27.84 -62.33 -32.91
C GLU A 12 26.76 -61.81 -31.94
N GLU A 13 26.23 -60.63 -32.30
CA GLU A 13 24.86 -60.16 -32.01
C GLU A 13 24.58 -59.51 -30.62
N GLN A 14 24.47 -58.17 -30.52
CA GLN A 14 23.37 -57.27 -30.90
C GLN A 14 22.21 -57.23 -29.87
N THR A 15 21.77 -56.00 -29.61
CA THR A 15 20.47 -55.56 -29.03
C THR A 15 20.31 -55.40 -27.51
N ARG A 16 19.47 -54.40 -27.21
CA ARG A 16 18.72 -54.13 -25.95
C ARG A 16 19.41 -53.36 -24.81
N GLY A 17 19.25 -52.04 -24.89
CA GLY A 17 18.35 -51.33 -23.96
C GLY A 17 18.81 -51.18 -22.51
N HIS A 18 19.42 -50.03 -22.21
CA HIS A 18 19.52 -49.47 -20.86
C HIS A 18 19.66 -47.95 -21.08
N GLY A 19 18.79 -47.05 -20.65
CA GLY A 19 18.10 -46.92 -19.38
C GLY A 19 18.18 -45.42 -19.06
N LYS A 20 17.01 -44.77 -18.97
CA LYS A 20 16.73 -43.42 -18.44
C LYS A 20 17.88 -42.71 -17.72
N GLN A 21 18.09 -41.42 -18.05
CA GLN A 21 17.70 -40.29 -17.19
C GLN A 21 18.14 -38.96 -17.82
N ARG A 22 17.22 -38.29 -18.53
CA ARG A 22 17.25 -36.82 -18.68
C ARG A 22 16.04 -36.27 -17.96
N SER A 23 16.25 -35.95 -16.69
CA SER A 23 15.40 -35.09 -15.88
C SER A 23 15.37 -33.69 -16.50
N HIS A 24 14.50 -33.46 -17.47
CA HIS A 24 14.07 -32.10 -17.78
C HIS A 24 13.20 -31.63 -16.62
N THR A 25 13.73 -30.63 -15.92
CA THR A 25 13.19 -29.92 -14.78
C THR A 25 11.68 -29.71 -14.89
N LYS A 26 10.95 -30.22 -13.90
CA LYS A 26 9.53 -29.97 -13.71
C LYS A 26 9.29 -28.46 -13.71
N ARG A 27 8.66 -28.00 -14.79
CA ARG A 27 8.01 -26.69 -14.89
C ARG A 27 6.91 -26.64 -13.83
N SER A 28 7.23 -26.10 -12.65
CA SER A 28 6.27 -25.83 -11.59
C SER A 28 6.79 -24.67 -10.76
N LYS A 29 6.79 -23.45 -11.33
CA LYS A 29 7.20 -22.25 -10.59
C LYS A 29 6.51 -20.95 -10.99
N SER A 30 5.43 -20.98 -11.78
CA SER A 30 4.79 -19.75 -12.23
C SER A 30 3.78 -19.16 -11.23
N LYS A 31 3.23 -19.96 -10.31
CA LYS A 31 2.24 -19.46 -9.33
C LYS A 31 2.89 -18.67 -8.19
N GLY A 32 3.95 -19.19 -7.57
CA GLY A 32 4.67 -18.46 -6.50
C GLY A 32 5.22 -17.12 -6.99
N SER A 33 5.90 -17.12 -8.14
CA SER A 33 6.43 -15.89 -8.75
C SER A 33 5.37 -14.83 -9.08
N PHE A 34 4.14 -15.23 -9.42
CA PHE A 34 3.06 -14.29 -9.68
C PHE A 34 2.46 -13.74 -8.38
N ILE A 35 2.29 -14.58 -7.36
CA ILE A 35 1.83 -14.15 -6.04
C ILE A 35 2.85 -13.19 -5.43
N ASP A 36 4.15 -13.51 -5.47
CA ASP A 36 5.22 -12.63 -4.96
C ASP A 36 5.21 -11.26 -5.66
N ALA A 37 4.98 -11.23 -6.97
CA ALA A 37 4.87 -9.99 -7.74
C ALA A 37 3.59 -9.20 -7.43
N LEU A 38 2.49 -9.88 -7.10
CA LEU A 38 1.27 -9.22 -6.63
C LEU A 38 1.48 -8.62 -5.25
N GLU A 39 2.09 -9.35 -4.32
CA GLU A 39 2.36 -8.84 -2.96
C GLU A 39 3.27 -7.62 -3.01
N ALA A 40 4.34 -7.66 -3.80
CA ALA A 40 5.21 -6.50 -3.99
C ALA A 40 4.48 -5.26 -4.54
N ARG A 41 3.48 -5.46 -5.42
CA ARG A 41 2.65 -4.38 -5.96
C ARG A 41 1.64 -3.86 -4.93
N ILE A 42 1.04 -4.74 -4.14
CA ILE A 42 0.11 -4.37 -3.07
C ILE A 42 0.86 -3.54 -2.03
N THR A 43 2.00 -4.02 -1.52
CA THR A 43 2.83 -3.26 -0.58
C THR A 43 3.30 -1.92 -1.15
N GLY A 44 3.67 -1.88 -2.44
CA GLY A 44 4.03 -0.61 -3.10
C GLY A 44 2.86 0.38 -3.16
N LEU A 45 1.64 -0.11 -3.42
CA LEU A 45 0.44 0.72 -3.39
C LEU A 45 0.11 1.20 -1.97
N GLU A 46 0.24 0.33 -0.97
CA GLU A 46 0.06 0.69 0.44
C GLU A 46 1.03 1.80 0.88
N ASP A 47 2.32 1.70 0.52
CA ASP A 47 3.31 2.76 0.80
C ASP A 47 2.95 4.08 0.11
N THR A 48 2.58 4.04 -1.18
CA THR A 48 2.21 5.26 -1.90
C THR A 48 0.95 5.92 -1.33
N LEU A 49 -0.07 5.14 -0.96
CA LEU A 49 -1.28 5.64 -0.31
C LEU A 49 -0.95 6.22 1.07
N SER A 50 -0.15 5.52 1.87
CA SER A 50 0.33 6.01 3.16
C SER A 50 1.05 7.35 3.03
N ARG A 51 1.96 7.47 2.05
CA ARG A 51 2.68 8.72 1.76
C ARG A 51 1.76 9.86 1.33
N ILE A 52 0.76 9.59 0.49
CA ILE A 52 -0.21 10.60 0.04
C ILE A 52 -1.09 11.05 1.21
N CYS A 53 -1.62 10.11 2.01
CA CYS A 53 -2.45 10.40 3.18
C CYS A 53 -1.67 11.18 4.24
N ASN A 54 -0.42 10.80 4.52
CA ASN A 54 0.45 11.53 5.43
C ASN A 54 0.67 12.98 4.97
N ARG A 55 0.94 13.19 3.67
CA ARG A 55 1.07 14.55 3.11
C ARG A 55 -0.21 15.37 3.24
N LYS A 56 -1.38 14.76 3.05
CA LYS A 56 -2.68 15.44 3.23
C LYS A 56 -2.88 15.84 4.69
N ALA A 57 -2.66 14.92 5.62
CA ALA A 57 -2.75 15.19 7.05
C ALA A 57 -1.83 16.35 7.46
N MET A 58 -0.55 16.31 7.05
CA MET A 58 0.42 17.38 7.33
C MET A 58 -0.04 18.74 6.78
N LYS A 59 -0.66 18.79 5.60
CA LYS A 59 -1.20 20.05 5.06
C LYS A 59 -2.33 20.61 5.93
N VAL A 60 -3.23 19.75 6.41
CA VAL A 60 -4.32 20.15 7.31
C VAL A 60 -3.77 20.62 8.65
N GLU A 61 -2.78 19.92 9.21
CA GLU A 61 -2.16 20.33 10.48
C GLU A 61 -1.44 21.67 10.37
N ASN A 62 -0.65 21.87 9.31
CA ASN A 62 0.04 23.13 9.08
C ASN A 62 -0.95 24.28 8.86
N PHE A 63 -2.06 24.03 8.17
CA PHE A 63 -3.12 25.02 7.98
C PHE A 63 -3.76 25.41 9.31
N LEU A 64 -4.17 24.43 10.12
CA LEU A 64 -4.78 24.67 11.43
C LEU A 64 -3.84 25.44 12.35
N PHE A 65 -2.56 25.08 12.38
CA PHE A 65 -1.56 25.80 13.15
C PHE A 65 -1.45 27.27 12.71
N GLY A 66 -1.33 27.54 11.42
CA GLY A 66 -1.28 28.92 10.90
C GLY A 66 -2.54 29.72 11.23
N LEU A 67 -3.71 29.09 11.17
CA LEU A 67 -4.99 29.72 11.48
C LEU A 67 -5.14 30.03 12.97
N GLU A 68 -4.68 29.13 13.85
CA GLU A 68 -4.62 29.38 15.30
C GLU A 68 -3.70 30.56 15.61
N GLN A 69 -2.51 30.61 15.02
CA GLN A 69 -1.59 31.74 15.18
C GLN A 69 -2.19 33.06 14.69
N TYR A 70 -2.94 33.02 13.58
CA TYR A 70 -3.67 34.19 13.10
C TYR A 70 -4.71 34.67 14.12
N PHE A 71 -5.53 33.78 14.67
CA PHE A 71 -6.53 34.17 15.66
C PHE A 71 -5.91 34.71 16.94
N GLU A 72 -4.85 34.07 17.45
CA GLU A 72 -4.12 34.56 18.63
C GLU A 72 -3.51 35.94 18.38
N ALA A 73 -2.91 36.18 17.22
CA ALA A 73 -2.35 37.48 16.85
C ALA A 73 -3.42 38.58 16.75
N ASN A 74 -4.65 38.22 16.36
CA ASN A 74 -5.80 39.13 16.31
C ASN A 74 -6.55 39.22 17.65
N GLY A 75 -6.09 38.54 18.71
CA GLY A 75 -6.74 38.52 20.02
C GLY A 75 -8.06 37.75 20.07
N VAL A 76 -8.35 36.93 19.06
CA VAL A 76 -9.58 36.13 18.97
C VAL A 76 -9.41 34.86 19.78
N ARG A 77 -10.06 34.79 20.94
CA ARG A 77 -9.98 33.66 21.88
C ARG A 77 -11.28 32.89 22.04
N ASP A 78 -12.39 33.45 21.57
CA ASP A 78 -13.69 32.83 21.68
C ASP A 78 -13.95 31.87 20.52
N ASP A 79 -14.45 30.68 20.85
CA ASP A 79 -14.67 29.61 19.89
C ASP A 79 -15.71 30.01 18.83
N ALA A 80 -16.75 30.74 19.21
CA ALA A 80 -17.80 31.18 18.29
C ALA A 80 -17.24 32.06 17.16
N THR A 81 -16.39 33.05 17.49
CA THR A 81 -15.75 33.92 16.49
C THR A 81 -14.74 33.14 15.67
N ARG A 82 -13.97 32.21 16.26
CA ARG A 82 -13.04 31.34 15.50
C ARG A 82 -13.79 30.49 14.47
N ILE A 83 -14.83 29.79 14.91
CA ILE A 83 -15.66 28.93 14.06
C ILE A 83 -16.36 29.75 12.96
N THR A 84 -16.83 30.95 13.28
CA THR A 84 -17.48 31.84 12.31
C THR A 84 -16.50 32.34 11.24
N ASN A 85 -15.25 32.62 11.61
CA ASN A 85 -14.26 33.20 10.69
C ASN A 85 -13.40 32.16 9.95
N ALA A 86 -13.17 30.98 10.52
CA ALA A 86 -12.36 29.91 9.93
C ALA A 86 -12.74 29.54 8.48
N PRO A 87 -14.03 29.50 8.08
CA PRO A 87 -14.44 29.17 6.71
C PRO A 87 -13.89 30.09 5.64
N THR A 88 -13.58 31.34 5.99
CA THR A 88 -12.98 32.33 5.09
C THR A 88 -11.58 31.91 4.62
N PHE A 89 -10.92 31.05 5.39
CA PHE A 89 -9.57 30.54 5.09
C PHE A 89 -9.59 29.15 4.44
N LEU A 90 -10.73 28.47 4.42
CA LEU A 90 -10.87 27.17 3.76
C LEU A 90 -10.88 27.37 2.24
N LEU A 91 -10.38 26.37 1.50
CA LEU A 91 -10.38 26.34 0.04
C LEU A 91 -11.00 25.06 -0.50
N GLU A 92 -11.55 25.13 -1.72
CA GLU A 92 -12.02 23.99 -2.52
C GLU A 92 -12.93 23.01 -1.73
N SER A 93 -12.49 21.77 -1.56
CA SER A 93 -13.25 20.69 -0.93
C SER A 93 -13.56 20.97 0.55
N ALA A 94 -12.69 21.72 1.25
CA ALA A 94 -12.92 22.06 2.65
C ALA A 94 -14.04 23.09 2.82
N GLN A 95 -14.21 24.02 1.88
CA GLN A 95 -15.37 24.93 1.88
C GLN A 95 -16.67 24.18 1.64
N LEU A 96 -16.68 23.18 0.75
CA LEU A 96 -17.86 22.35 0.52
C LEU A 96 -18.23 21.54 1.75
N TRP A 97 -17.25 20.91 2.40
CA TRP A 97 -17.44 20.22 3.68
C TRP A 97 -18.04 21.15 4.74
N TRP A 98 -17.53 22.38 4.86
CA TRP A 98 -18.06 23.35 5.82
C TRP A 98 -19.53 23.71 5.55
N ARG A 99 -19.92 23.90 4.29
CA ARG A 99 -21.32 24.19 3.93
C ARG A 99 -22.27 23.07 4.36
N LEU A 100 -21.83 21.81 4.24
CA LEU A 100 -22.61 20.65 4.68
C LEU A 100 -22.69 20.57 6.21
N LYS A 101 -21.57 20.82 6.90
CA LYS A 101 -21.51 20.77 8.37
C LYS A 101 -22.21 21.93 9.05
N HIS A 102 -22.10 23.13 8.52
CA HIS A 102 -22.76 24.32 9.07
C HIS A 102 -24.29 24.23 9.00
N GLY A 103 -24.82 23.50 8.02
CA GLY A 103 -26.26 23.21 7.92
C GLY A 103 -26.72 22.02 8.75
N ASP A 104 -25.82 21.29 9.42
CA ASP A 104 -26.14 20.12 10.24
C ASP A 104 -26.68 20.57 11.60
N SER A 105 -27.99 20.48 11.78
CA SER A 105 -28.67 20.80 13.03
C SER A 105 -28.58 19.68 14.07
N ILE A 106 -28.13 18.48 13.70
CA ILE A 106 -28.08 17.30 14.57
C ILE A 106 -26.76 17.29 15.36
N ASN A 107 -25.65 17.66 14.71
CA ASN A 107 -24.32 17.70 15.32
C ASN A 107 -23.61 19.04 15.06
N PRO A 108 -24.07 20.14 15.66
CA PRO A 108 -23.45 21.44 15.46
C PRO A 108 -22.03 21.45 16.05
N ILE A 109 -21.09 22.07 15.34
CA ILE A 109 -19.74 22.34 15.84
C ILE A 109 -19.82 23.57 16.72
N THR A 110 -19.61 23.40 18.03
CA THR A 110 -19.77 24.48 19.02
C THR A 110 -18.44 24.92 19.62
N THR A 111 -17.44 24.06 19.56
CA THR A 111 -16.10 24.33 20.10
C THR A 111 -15.04 24.30 19.01
N TRP A 112 -13.94 25.02 19.25
CA TRP A 112 -12.83 25.06 18.30
C TRP A 112 -12.14 23.70 18.15
N ASP A 113 -12.09 22.90 19.22
CA ASP A 113 -11.53 21.56 19.17
C ASP A 113 -12.40 20.58 18.36
N GLU A 114 -13.74 20.72 18.41
CA GLU A 114 -14.64 19.98 17.52
C GLU A 114 -14.40 20.33 16.05
N PHE A 115 -14.24 21.62 15.75
CA PHE A 115 -13.93 22.09 14.40
C PHE A 115 -12.65 21.43 13.88
N LYS A 116 -11.57 21.48 14.66
CA LYS A 116 -10.29 20.86 14.31
C LYS A 116 -10.40 19.36 14.11
N ARG A 117 -11.14 18.66 14.98
CA ARG A 117 -11.32 17.22 14.89
C ARG A 117 -12.09 16.83 13.64
N GLU A 118 -13.18 17.53 13.33
CA GLU A 118 -13.99 17.23 12.15
C GLU A 118 -13.26 17.60 10.85
N LEU A 119 -12.42 18.64 10.85
CA LEU A 119 -11.62 19.02 9.67
C LEU A 119 -10.49 18.01 9.36
N LYS A 120 -10.00 17.28 10.38
CA LYS A 120 -8.97 16.25 10.24
C LYS A 120 -9.51 14.88 9.79
N LYS A 121 -10.83 14.68 9.77
CA LYS A 121 -11.47 13.43 9.31
C LYS A 121 -11.50 13.35 7.79
#